data_AF-A0A5B8SUH4-F1
#
_entry.id   AF-A0A5B8SUH4-F1
#
_cell.length_a   1.000
_cell.length_b   1.000
_cell.length_c   1.000
_cell.angle_alpha   90.00
_cell.angle_beta   90.00
_cell.angle_gamma   90.00
#
_symmetry.space_group_name_H-M   'P 1'
#
loop_
_entity.id
_entity.type
_entity.pdbx_description
1 polymer ?
#
loop_
_entity_poly.entity_id
_entity_poly.type
_entity_poly.pdbx_seq_one_letter_code
_entity_poly.pdbx_strand_id
1 'polypeptide(L)'
;MTRATIAAQGTLHCFPQGLKDDQGRLANAEISAVVYDGERLIFASDKPIPGAERSSVFAMQIDERGCPIDDSITYFTAESIQQATKYEDFALTADGKHVLATTGFDRIDAASHALNDYNHLLIWPLGEPDKVQVVDPDPRDGVVGSLELRNKLSAAIGFPYYKIEGLAAIPTDDKGDGLLLFGVREQGESHENFDYVSRVVGAHYRINDQNNLEFIDELRDFYHFDPGAHEGVRFDCGLSSLEYDPFNRRLYLLTSFEVERDGEEHIGGYLWVIGFEDFFAGGTPQLIENAENDNPLEFEHKAEGLAVLDETRLFVAYDNDRFFGLGSIDTRDERHACEAPYTLLEMTR
;
A
#
# COMPACT_ATOMS: atom_id res chain seq x y z
N MET A 1 -8.33 -3.45 24.74
CA MET A 1 -8.55 -3.99 23.38
C MET A 1 -8.41 -2.78 22.50
N THR A 2 -7.56 -2.82 21.48
CA THR A 2 -7.34 -1.64 20.63
C THR A 2 -8.61 -1.30 19.85
N ARG A 3 -9.03 -0.03 19.91
CA ARG A 3 -10.25 0.49 19.28
C ARG A 3 -9.93 1.72 18.43
N ALA A 4 -10.83 2.08 17.53
CA ALA A 4 -10.72 3.27 16.69
C ALA A 4 -12.04 4.05 16.64
N THR A 5 -11.93 5.38 16.61
CA THR A 5 -13.03 6.31 16.27
C THR A 5 -12.71 6.96 14.92
N ILE A 6 -13.72 7.17 14.08
CA ILE A 6 -13.56 7.98 12.86
C ILE A 6 -13.47 9.47 13.27
N ALA A 7 -12.29 10.06 13.12
CA ALA A 7 -12.03 11.45 13.48
C ALA A 7 -12.42 12.43 12.36
N ALA A 8 -12.24 12.00 11.11
CA ALA A 8 -12.65 12.73 9.91
C ALA A 8 -12.80 11.79 8.72
N GLN A 9 -13.59 12.20 7.73
CA GLN A 9 -13.67 11.56 6.41
C GLN A 9 -13.80 12.66 5.36
N GLY A 10 -13.45 12.33 4.12
CA GLY A 10 -13.64 13.24 2.99
C GLY A 10 -13.15 12.63 1.68
N THR A 11 -13.05 13.50 0.68
CA THR A 11 -12.46 13.19 -0.62
C THR A 11 -11.28 14.12 -0.89
N LEU A 12 -10.26 13.63 -1.58
CA LEU A 12 -9.11 14.43 -2.01
C LEU A 12 -9.07 14.52 -3.55
N HIS A 13 -8.75 15.70 -4.09
CA HIS A 13 -8.61 15.90 -5.52
C HIS A 13 -7.21 15.47 -6.01
N CYS A 14 -7.15 14.35 -6.73
CA CYS A 14 -5.90 13.77 -7.20
C CYS A 14 -5.37 14.44 -8.48
N PHE A 15 -6.26 15.02 -9.29
CA PHE A 15 -5.94 15.72 -10.55
C PHE A 15 -7.13 16.57 -11.03
N PRO A 16 -6.95 17.43 -12.06
CA PRO A 16 -8.05 18.23 -12.59
C PRO A 16 -9.20 17.39 -13.14
N GLN A 17 -10.44 17.81 -12.83
CA GLN A 17 -11.65 17.13 -13.30
C GLN A 17 -11.72 17.07 -14.83
N GLY A 18 -12.17 15.93 -15.35
CA GLY A 18 -12.37 15.74 -16.79
C GLY A 18 -11.10 15.38 -17.57
N LEU A 19 -9.98 15.14 -16.88
CA LEU A 19 -8.76 14.60 -17.47
C LEU A 19 -9.05 13.26 -18.15
N LYS A 20 -8.45 13.05 -19.32
CA LYS A 20 -8.62 11.84 -20.13
C LYS A 20 -7.28 11.23 -20.52
N ASP A 21 -7.27 9.92 -20.66
CA ASP A 21 -6.14 9.18 -21.22
C ASP A 21 -6.06 9.32 -22.74
N ASP A 22 -5.01 8.75 -23.34
CA ASP A 22 -4.77 8.77 -24.79
C ASP A 22 -5.87 8.05 -25.60
N GLN A 23 -6.70 7.25 -24.94
CA GLN A 23 -7.86 6.57 -25.53
C GLN A 23 -9.16 7.38 -25.37
N GLY A 24 -9.10 8.55 -24.74
CA GLY A 24 -10.26 9.42 -24.50
C GLY A 24 -11.16 8.98 -23.34
N ARG A 25 -10.72 7.99 -22.54
CA ARG A 25 -11.41 7.54 -21.32
C ARG A 25 -11.05 8.49 -20.18
N LEU A 26 -11.98 8.69 -19.25
CA LEU A 26 -11.70 9.50 -18.06
C LEU A 26 -10.58 8.83 -17.25
N ALA A 27 -9.60 9.62 -16.83
CA ALA A 27 -8.66 9.18 -15.81
C ALA A 27 -9.41 8.98 -14.49
N ASN A 28 -9.14 7.88 -13.82
CA ASN A 28 -9.73 7.54 -12.52
C ASN A 28 -8.64 7.54 -11.44
N ALA A 29 -8.93 8.17 -10.32
CA ALA A 29 -8.13 8.12 -9.12
C ALA A 29 -8.41 6.81 -8.38
N GLU A 30 -7.39 5.97 -8.33
CA GLU A 30 -7.41 4.63 -7.75
C GLU A 30 -6.23 4.57 -6.78
N ILE A 31 -6.43 5.12 -5.57
CA ILE A 31 -5.34 5.35 -4.60
C ILE A 31 -5.14 4.08 -3.77
N SER A 32 -4.05 3.39 -4.08
CA SER A 32 -3.66 2.13 -3.45
C SER A 32 -2.60 2.30 -2.37
N ALA A 33 -1.75 3.32 -2.45
CA ALA A 33 -0.68 3.54 -1.48
C ALA A 33 -0.70 4.94 -0.86
N VAL A 34 -0.36 5.02 0.42
CA VAL A 34 -0.10 6.29 1.11
C VAL A 34 0.98 6.13 2.18
N VAL A 35 1.85 7.12 2.36
CA VAL A 35 2.79 7.20 3.48
C VAL A 35 2.87 8.63 4.02
N TYR A 36 3.07 8.77 5.32
CA TYR A 36 3.30 10.08 5.95
C TYR A 36 4.80 10.33 6.13
N ASP A 37 5.29 11.44 5.58
CA ASP A 37 6.73 11.77 5.57
C ASP A 37 7.20 12.62 6.78
N GLY A 38 6.30 12.85 7.74
CA GLY A 38 6.52 13.77 8.87
C GLY A 38 6.07 15.21 8.60
N GLU A 39 5.72 15.54 7.35
CA GLU A 39 5.17 16.84 6.95
C GLU A 39 3.92 16.69 6.08
N ARG A 40 3.96 15.76 5.13
CA ARG A 40 2.99 15.56 4.04
C ARG A 40 2.60 14.10 3.91
N LEU A 41 1.46 13.87 3.28
CA LEU A 41 1.10 12.56 2.76
C LEU A 41 1.60 12.42 1.32
N ILE A 42 2.24 11.29 1.03
CA ILE A 42 2.62 10.89 -0.32
C ILE A 42 1.67 9.77 -0.74
N PHE A 43 1.02 9.93 -1.88
CA PHE A 43 0.02 9.02 -2.43
C PHE A 43 0.51 8.40 -3.73
N ALA A 44 0.07 7.18 -4.01
CA ALA A 44 0.20 6.58 -5.33
C ALA A 44 -1.16 6.08 -5.82
N SER A 45 -1.41 6.30 -7.11
CA SER A 45 -2.48 5.63 -7.83
C SER A 45 -1.96 4.38 -8.53
N ASP A 46 -2.78 3.33 -8.56
CA ASP A 46 -2.48 2.10 -9.31
C ASP A 46 -2.43 2.33 -10.84
N LYS A 47 -3.05 3.41 -11.32
CA LYS A 47 -3.18 3.79 -12.73
C LYS A 47 -2.38 5.04 -13.08
N PRO A 48 -1.83 5.11 -14.30
CA PRO A 48 -1.18 6.31 -14.82
C PRO A 48 -2.10 7.54 -14.82
N ILE A 49 -1.61 8.66 -14.31
CA ILE A 49 -2.29 9.97 -14.45
C ILE A 49 -1.79 10.67 -15.73
N PRO A 50 -2.65 10.95 -16.73
CA PRO A 50 -2.21 11.48 -18.02
C PRO A 50 -1.52 12.85 -17.97
N GLY A 51 -0.43 13.00 -18.72
CA GLY A 51 0.31 14.26 -18.91
C GLY A 51 1.69 14.28 -18.28
N ALA A 52 2.67 14.88 -18.96
CA ALA A 52 4.08 14.82 -18.56
C ALA A 52 4.39 15.55 -17.24
N GLU A 53 3.56 16.53 -16.88
CA GLU A 53 3.63 17.30 -15.63
C GLU A 53 2.89 16.64 -14.46
N ARG A 54 2.26 15.48 -14.70
CA ARG A 54 1.54 14.69 -13.70
C ARG A 54 2.18 13.31 -13.53
N SER A 55 1.83 12.65 -12.45
CA SER A 55 2.35 11.33 -12.11
C SER A 55 1.33 10.62 -11.23
N SER A 56 1.32 9.29 -11.28
CA SER A 56 0.56 8.46 -10.34
C SER A 56 1.02 8.68 -8.90
N VAL A 57 2.24 9.16 -8.68
CA VAL A 57 2.76 9.51 -7.36
C VAL A 57 2.73 11.02 -7.15
N PHE A 58 2.13 11.46 -6.05
CA PHE A 58 2.03 12.86 -5.68
C PHE A 58 2.00 13.05 -4.17
N ALA A 59 2.37 14.23 -3.69
CA ALA A 59 2.31 14.58 -2.27
C ALA A 59 1.32 15.72 -2.02
N MET A 60 0.71 15.72 -0.84
CA MET A 60 -0.16 16.80 -0.36
C MET A 60 0.20 17.15 1.09
N GLN A 61 0.20 18.44 1.39
CA GLN A 61 0.25 18.94 2.75
C GLN A 61 -1.01 18.52 3.52
N ILE A 62 -0.88 18.35 4.83
CA ILE A 62 -2.00 18.12 5.74
C ILE A 62 -2.17 19.29 6.70
N ASP A 63 -3.40 19.51 7.17
CA ASP A 63 -3.68 20.47 8.23
C ASP A 63 -3.35 19.89 9.63
N GLU A 64 -3.54 20.69 10.68
CA GLU A 64 -3.28 20.27 12.06
C GLU A 64 -4.11 19.05 12.50
N ARG A 65 -5.27 18.82 11.87
CA ARG A 65 -6.13 17.68 12.14
C ARG A 65 -5.64 16.42 11.41
N GLY A 66 -4.78 16.55 10.41
CA GLY A 66 -4.31 15.46 9.56
C GLY A 66 -5.11 15.31 8.27
N CYS A 67 -5.94 16.31 7.91
CA CYS A 67 -6.71 16.32 6.66
C CYS A 67 -5.87 16.86 5.50
N PRO A 68 -5.89 16.23 4.30
CA PRO A 68 -5.21 16.73 3.11
C PRO A 68 -5.69 18.13 2.69
N ILE A 69 -4.76 18.95 2.20
CA ILE A 69 -5.02 20.29 1.66
C ILE A 69 -4.97 20.24 0.13
N ASP A 70 -6.14 20.28 -0.53
CA ASP A 70 -6.28 20.06 -1.97
C ASP A 70 -5.34 20.91 -2.86
N ASP A 71 -5.20 22.21 -2.57
CA ASP A 71 -4.38 23.13 -3.38
C ASP A 71 -2.86 22.95 -3.22
N SER A 72 -2.41 21.97 -2.41
CA SER A 72 -0.99 21.73 -2.11
C SER A 72 -0.34 20.61 -2.94
N ILE A 73 -1.08 20.01 -3.87
CA ILE A 73 -0.62 18.84 -4.63
C ILE A 73 0.69 19.09 -5.38
N THR A 74 1.64 18.16 -5.23
CA THR A 74 2.93 18.15 -5.92
C THR A 74 3.18 16.78 -6.54
N TYR A 75 3.21 16.68 -7.87
CA TYR A 75 3.47 15.42 -8.57
C TYR A 75 4.96 15.09 -8.62
N PHE A 76 5.30 13.81 -8.45
CA PHE A 76 6.67 13.32 -8.57
C PHE A 76 6.88 12.78 -9.98
N THR A 77 7.55 13.55 -10.83
CA THR A 77 7.64 13.30 -12.28
C THR A 77 8.98 12.72 -12.71
N ALA A 78 9.75 12.12 -11.79
CA ALA A 78 10.97 11.40 -12.16
C ALA A 78 10.61 10.22 -13.09
N GLU A 79 11.45 9.94 -14.09
CA GLU A 79 11.15 8.98 -15.15
C GLU A 79 10.79 7.58 -14.59
N SER A 80 11.58 7.06 -13.65
CA SER A 80 11.30 5.75 -13.02
C SER A 80 10.00 5.74 -12.21
N ILE A 81 9.60 6.87 -11.63
CA ILE A 81 8.33 6.99 -10.91
C ILE A 81 7.16 6.98 -11.89
N GLN A 82 7.26 7.72 -13.00
CA GLN A 82 6.20 7.77 -14.03
C GLN A 82 6.08 6.46 -14.82
N GLN A 83 7.18 5.73 -14.96
CA GLN A 83 7.21 4.47 -15.71
C GLN A 83 6.56 3.31 -14.94
N ALA A 84 6.81 3.21 -13.63
CA ALA A 84 6.20 2.16 -12.83
C ALA A 84 4.67 2.30 -12.81
N THR A 85 3.98 1.16 -12.86
CA THR A 85 2.52 1.07 -12.89
C THR A 85 2.04 0.08 -11.84
N LYS A 86 0.78 0.19 -11.41
CA LYS A 86 0.24 -0.61 -10.31
C LYS A 86 1.06 -0.44 -9.04
N TYR A 87 1.27 0.80 -8.60
CA TYR A 87 1.70 1.02 -7.22
C TYR A 87 0.68 0.38 -6.28
N GLU A 88 1.14 -0.28 -5.23
CA GLU A 88 0.24 -0.94 -4.27
C GLU A 88 0.55 -0.55 -2.82
N ASP A 89 1.80 -0.21 -2.48
CA ASP A 89 2.09 0.29 -1.12
C ASP A 89 3.35 1.15 -1.05
N PHE A 90 3.48 1.92 0.04
CA PHE A 90 4.67 2.68 0.40
C PHE A 90 5.20 2.28 1.77
N ALA A 91 6.48 2.54 2.00
CA ALA A 91 7.07 2.52 3.33
C ALA A 91 8.10 3.63 3.47
N LEU A 92 8.35 4.07 4.71
CA LEU A 92 9.62 4.70 5.05
C LEU A 92 10.61 3.64 5.52
N THR A 93 11.91 3.84 5.24
CA THR A 93 12.96 3.06 5.92
C THR A 93 12.85 3.22 7.43
N ALA A 94 13.41 2.27 8.18
CA ALA A 94 13.27 2.24 9.64
C ALA A 94 13.84 3.50 10.34
N ASP A 95 14.76 4.20 9.67
CA ASP A 95 15.34 5.46 10.13
C ASP A 95 14.63 6.72 9.58
N GLY A 96 13.57 6.54 8.79
CA GLY A 96 12.76 7.60 8.20
C GLY A 96 13.45 8.41 7.11
N LYS A 97 14.58 7.95 6.58
CA LYS A 97 15.39 8.76 5.63
C LYS A 97 15.12 8.49 4.16
N HIS A 98 14.47 7.39 3.81
CA HIS A 98 14.14 7.05 2.44
C HIS A 98 12.69 6.62 2.32
N VAL A 99 12.09 6.93 1.18
CA VAL A 99 10.78 6.43 0.78
C VAL A 99 10.99 5.21 -0.11
N LEU A 100 10.22 4.16 0.14
CA LEU A 100 10.14 2.93 -0.63
C LEU A 100 8.76 2.84 -1.25
N ALA A 101 8.68 2.47 -2.53
CA ALA A 101 7.41 2.29 -3.24
C ALA A 101 7.40 0.94 -3.94
N THR A 102 6.39 0.11 -3.67
CA THR A 102 6.23 -1.17 -4.35
C THR A 102 5.08 -1.12 -5.35
N THR A 103 5.27 -1.79 -6.47
CA THR A 103 4.16 -2.17 -7.35
C THR A 103 3.65 -3.57 -7.00
N GLY A 104 2.58 -4.01 -7.68
CA GLY A 104 1.93 -5.27 -7.38
C GLY A 104 2.72 -6.55 -7.63
N PHE A 105 3.78 -6.53 -8.44
CA PHE A 105 4.44 -7.76 -8.93
C PHE A 105 3.45 -8.79 -9.51
N ASP A 106 2.31 -8.32 -10.02
CA ASP A 106 1.18 -9.13 -10.50
C ASP A 106 1.54 -9.89 -11.79
N ARG A 107 2.07 -9.17 -12.77
CA ARG A 107 2.26 -9.66 -14.15
C ARG A 107 3.72 -9.73 -14.53
N ILE A 108 4.07 -10.73 -15.34
CA ILE A 108 5.33 -10.77 -16.08
C ILE A 108 5.14 -11.42 -17.45
N ASP A 109 5.83 -10.90 -18.45
CA ASP A 109 5.99 -11.55 -19.74
C ASP A 109 7.49 -11.75 -19.99
N ALA A 110 7.96 -12.98 -19.81
CA ALA A 110 9.36 -13.34 -19.95
C ALA A 110 9.89 -13.20 -21.38
N ALA A 111 9.01 -13.17 -22.39
CA ALA A 111 9.40 -13.09 -23.80
C ALA A 111 9.43 -11.65 -24.31
N SER A 112 8.40 -10.86 -24.01
CA SER A 112 8.27 -9.49 -24.53
C SER A 112 8.79 -8.41 -23.59
N HIS A 113 8.90 -8.71 -22.29
CA HIS A 113 9.21 -7.73 -21.23
C HIS A 113 8.20 -6.56 -21.12
N ALA A 114 7.08 -6.63 -21.84
CA ALA A 114 6.07 -5.55 -21.89
C ALA A 114 5.33 -5.33 -20.55
N LEU A 115 5.50 -6.25 -19.59
CA LEU A 115 4.86 -6.21 -18.27
C LEU A 115 5.85 -5.92 -17.15
N ASN A 116 7.09 -5.55 -17.47
CA ASN A 116 8.09 -5.26 -16.44
C ASN A 116 7.72 -4.05 -15.58
N ASP A 117 6.92 -3.12 -16.11
CA ASP A 117 6.48 -1.93 -15.37
C ASP A 117 5.64 -2.27 -14.13
N TYR A 118 5.06 -3.47 -14.07
CA TYR A 118 4.34 -4.03 -12.91
C TYR A 118 5.27 -4.60 -11.81
N ASN A 119 6.59 -4.51 -11.99
CA ASN A 119 7.59 -5.18 -11.15
C ASN A 119 8.66 -4.20 -10.70
N HIS A 120 8.29 -3.28 -9.82
CA HIS A 120 9.18 -2.28 -9.26
C HIS A 120 9.12 -2.29 -7.73
N LEU A 121 10.31 -2.25 -7.14
CA LEU A 121 10.55 -1.62 -5.85
C LEU A 121 11.44 -0.40 -6.11
N LEU A 122 10.93 0.78 -5.83
CA LEU A 122 11.64 2.04 -5.97
C LEU A 122 12.09 2.54 -4.61
N ILE A 123 13.23 3.23 -4.57
CA ILE A 123 13.74 3.92 -3.39
C ILE A 123 14.26 5.31 -3.75
N TRP A 124 14.00 6.30 -2.90
CA TRP A 124 14.64 7.61 -2.97
C TRP A 124 14.86 8.21 -1.58
N PRO A 125 15.89 9.07 -1.39
CA PRO A 125 16.03 9.86 -0.19
C PRO A 125 14.80 10.75 0.03
N LEU A 126 14.36 10.84 1.28
CA LEU A 126 13.17 11.60 1.63
C LEU A 126 13.31 13.07 1.18
N GLY A 127 12.27 13.59 0.52
CA GLY A 127 12.26 14.94 -0.06
C GLY A 127 12.99 15.08 -1.40
N GLU A 128 13.62 14.01 -1.91
CA GLU A 128 14.38 14.03 -3.17
C GLU A 128 13.87 12.99 -4.20
N PRO A 129 12.60 13.06 -4.65
CA PRO A 129 12.02 12.07 -5.56
C PRO A 129 12.75 11.98 -6.92
N ASP A 130 13.43 13.05 -7.34
CA ASP A 130 14.26 13.06 -8.56
C ASP A 130 15.50 12.16 -8.47
N LYS A 131 15.84 11.67 -7.28
CA LYS A 131 16.95 10.72 -7.03
C LYS A 131 16.48 9.26 -6.92
N VAL A 132 15.28 8.97 -7.40
CA VAL A 132 14.73 7.62 -7.41
C VAL A 132 15.65 6.61 -8.09
N GLN A 133 15.72 5.43 -7.48
CA GLN A 133 16.47 4.28 -7.97
C GLN A 133 15.57 3.05 -7.93
N VAL A 134 15.80 2.14 -8.87
CA VAL A 134 15.20 0.80 -8.88
C VAL A 134 16.04 -0.10 -7.98
N VAL A 135 15.39 -0.80 -7.06
CA VAL A 135 16.02 -1.81 -6.20
C VAL A 135 16.12 -3.13 -6.95
N ASP A 136 17.28 -3.80 -6.87
CA ASP A 136 17.54 -5.09 -7.55
C ASP A 136 17.06 -5.13 -9.02
N PRO A 137 17.56 -4.23 -9.88
CA PRO A 137 17.19 -4.22 -11.29
C PRO A 137 17.76 -5.44 -12.02
N ASP A 138 17.21 -5.74 -13.20
CA ASP A 138 17.82 -6.75 -14.09
C ASP A 138 19.24 -6.31 -14.52
N PRO A 139 20.25 -7.20 -14.46
CA PRO A 139 21.61 -6.85 -14.87
C PRO A 139 21.79 -6.70 -16.39
N ARG A 140 20.77 -7.03 -17.21
CA ARG A 140 20.80 -6.88 -18.66
C ARG A 140 20.44 -5.44 -19.07
N ASP A 141 21.29 -4.85 -19.89
CA ASP A 141 21.11 -3.49 -20.41
C ASP A 141 19.71 -3.27 -21.03
N GLY A 142 19.04 -2.20 -20.60
CA GLY A 142 17.76 -1.74 -21.17
C GLY A 142 16.52 -2.42 -20.61
N VAL A 143 16.66 -3.34 -19.65
CA VAL A 143 15.52 -3.94 -18.94
C VAL A 143 15.23 -3.10 -17.69
N VAL A 144 14.11 -2.37 -17.72
CA VAL A 144 13.62 -1.60 -16.58
C VAL A 144 12.78 -2.50 -15.68
N GLY A 145 12.82 -2.30 -14.35
CA GLY A 145 12.12 -3.12 -13.35
C GLY A 145 13.04 -3.92 -12.42
N SER A 146 12.51 -4.26 -11.25
CA SER A 146 13.12 -5.04 -10.17
C SER A 146 13.04 -6.55 -10.44
N LEU A 147 13.57 -7.03 -11.56
CA LEU A 147 13.46 -8.45 -11.93
C LEU A 147 14.30 -9.38 -11.07
N GLU A 148 15.46 -8.94 -10.57
CA GLU A 148 16.23 -9.73 -9.60
C GLU A 148 15.45 -9.85 -8.28
N LEU A 149 14.75 -8.80 -7.85
CA LEU A 149 13.82 -8.88 -6.71
C LEU A 149 12.67 -9.85 -7.00
N ARG A 150 12.07 -9.81 -8.20
CA ARG A 150 11.02 -10.75 -8.58
C ARG A 150 11.49 -12.21 -8.47
N ASN A 151 12.72 -12.50 -8.89
CA ASN A 151 13.30 -13.84 -8.75
C ASN A 151 13.43 -14.26 -7.28
N LYS A 152 13.91 -13.35 -6.41
CA LYS A 152 14.02 -13.60 -4.96
C LYS A 152 12.63 -13.82 -4.34
N LEU A 153 11.64 -12.99 -4.67
CA LEU A 153 10.26 -13.12 -4.22
C LEU A 153 9.65 -14.45 -4.68
N SER A 154 9.82 -14.81 -5.95
CA SER A 154 9.35 -16.09 -6.50
C SER A 154 9.93 -17.29 -5.77
N ALA A 155 11.22 -17.24 -5.41
CA ALA A 155 11.88 -18.29 -4.64
C ALA A 155 11.33 -18.42 -3.21
N ALA A 156 11.03 -17.30 -2.54
CA ALA A 156 10.48 -17.29 -1.20
C ALA A 156 9.00 -17.68 -1.16
N ILE A 157 8.20 -17.18 -2.11
CA ILE A 157 6.76 -17.39 -2.15
C ILE A 157 6.41 -18.79 -2.64
N GLY A 158 7.12 -19.29 -3.66
CA GLY A 158 6.97 -20.66 -4.16
C GLY A 158 5.77 -20.91 -5.08
N PHE A 159 5.09 -19.85 -5.53
CA PHE A 159 3.97 -19.92 -6.48
C PHE A 159 4.32 -19.22 -7.80
N PRO A 160 3.78 -19.69 -8.94
CA PRO A 160 4.01 -19.04 -10.24
C PRO A 160 3.31 -17.68 -10.35
N TYR A 161 2.18 -17.50 -9.66
CA TYR A 161 1.49 -16.21 -9.52
C TYR A 161 1.45 -15.77 -8.07
N TYR A 162 1.67 -14.48 -7.85
CA TYR A 162 1.44 -13.80 -6.59
C TYR A 162 1.23 -12.30 -6.82
N LYS A 163 0.59 -11.65 -5.86
CA LYS A 163 0.45 -10.19 -5.82
C LYS A 163 0.95 -9.64 -4.49
N ILE A 164 1.77 -8.61 -4.55
CA ILE A 164 2.27 -7.84 -3.41
C ILE A 164 1.42 -6.59 -3.23
N GLU A 165 0.86 -6.39 -2.04
CA GLU A 165 0.13 -5.16 -1.71
C GLU A 165 0.48 -4.60 -0.32
N GLY A 166 1.36 -5.25 0.43
CA GLY A 166 1.89 -4.69 1.67
C GLY A 166 3.37 -4.34 1.55
N LEU A 167 3.80 -3.26 2.17
CA LEU A 167 5.20 -2.89 2.29
C LEU A 167 5.50 -2.21 3.62
N ALA A 168 6.35 -2.80 4.44
CA ALA A 168 6.86 -2.14 5.65
C ALA A 168 8.36 -2.33 5.82
N ALA A 169 9.06 -1.30 6.27
CA ALA A 169 10.43 -1.43 6.76
C ALA A 169 10.46 -1.21 8.27
N ILE A 170 10.87 -2.24 9.00
CA ILE A 170 10.93 -2.21 10.47
C ILE A 170 12.38 -2.26 10.97
N PRO A 171 12.67 -1.65 12.15
CA PRO A 171 13.99 -1.74 12.73
C PRO A 171 14.29 -3.17 13.17
N THR A 172 15.57 -3.54 13.12
CA THR A 172 16.08 -4.75 13.76
C THR A 172 17.25 -4.42 14.67
N ASP A 173 17.46 -5.25 15.69
CA ASP A 173 18.57 -5.09 16.64
C ASP A 173 19.85 -5.83 16.19
N ASP A 174 19.77 -6.70 15.18
CA ASP A 174 20.81 -7.71 14.92
C ASP A 174 21.53 -7.59 13.57
N LYS A 175 20.95 -6.95 12.54
CA LYS A 175 21.49 -6.96 11.17
C LYS A 175 21.08 -5.76 10.31
N GLY A 176 22.06 -5.14 9.64
CA GLY A 176 21.78 -4.14 8.62
C GLY A 176 21.09 -2.89 9.17
N ASP A 177 20.36 -2.20 8.29
CA ASP A 177 19.62 -0.98 8.62
C ASP A 177 18.14 -1.26 8.94
N GLY A 178 17.66 -2.47 8.64
CA GLY A 178 16.30 -2.90 8.97
C GLY A 178 15.92 -4.22 8.31
N LEU A 179 14.65 -4.59 8.50
CA LEU A 179 13.97 -5.70 7.84
C LEU A 179 12.89 -5.14 6.92
N LEU A 180 12.99 -5.43 5.62
CA LEU A 180 11.96 -5.05 4.65
C LEU A 180 10.98 -6.22 4.51
N LEU A 181 9.71 -5.91 4.68
CA LEU A 181 8.58 -6.83 4.67
C LEU A 181 7.69 -6.53 3.47
N PHE A 182 7.30 -7.58 2.77
CA PHE A 182 6.35 -7.57 1.65
C PHE A 182 5.13 -8.38 2.03
N GLY A 183 3.97 -7.72 1.98
CA GLY A 183 2.67 -8.32 2.15
C GLY A 183 2.19 -8.97 0.86
N VAL A 184 1.96 -10.28 0.90
CA VAL A 184 1.37 -11.06 -0.20
C VAL A 184 -0.14 -11.08 0.01
N ARG A 185 -0.89 -10.59 -1.00
CA ARG A 185 -2.36 -10.60 -1.04
C ARG A 185 -2.88 -11.86 -1.71
N GLU A 186 -2.29 -12.24 -2.84
CA GLU A 186 -2.76 -13.32 -3.69
C GLU A 186 -1.59 -14.25 -3.98
N GLN A 187 -1.88 -15.55 -4.10
CA GLN A 187 -0.93 -16.53 -4.63
C GLN A 187 -1.67 -17.69 -5.29
N GLY A 188 -1.09 -18.26 -6.34
CA GLY A 188 -1.72 -19.37 -7.05
C GLY A 188 -1.06 -19.72 -8.38
N GLU A 189 -1.83 -20.36 -9.26
CA GLU A 189 -1.37 -20.78 -10.58
C GLU A 189 -1.38 -19.63 -11.60
N SER A 190 -2.33 -18.70 -11.48
CA SER A 190 -2.47 -17.53 -12.36
C SER A 190 -3.29 -16.42 -11.72
N HIS A 191 -3.30 -15.24 -12.33
CA HIS A 191 -4.18 -14.11 -11.94
C HIS A 191 -5.69 -14.38 -12.09
N GLU A 192 -6.08 -15.52 -12.67
CA GLU A 192 -7.47 -15.97 -12.77
C GLU A 192 -7.75 -17.15 -11.81
N ASN A 193 -6.73 -17.71 -11.18
CA ASN A 193 -6.79 -18.88 -10.31
C ASN A 193 -5.79 -18.74 -9.16
N PHE A 194 -6.22 -17.99 -8.14
CA PHE A 194 -5.47 -17.68 -6.95
C PHE A 194 -6.36 -17.80 -5.70
N ASP A 195 -5.70 -17.88 -4.54
CA ASP A 195 -6.33 -17.72 -3.24
C ASP A 195 -5.94 -16.37 -2.64
N TYR A 196 -6.88 -15.72 -1.95
CA TYR A 196 -6.54 -14.60 -1.07
C TYR A 196 -5.76 -15.11 0.14
N VAL A 197 -4.71 -14.38 0.51
CA VAL A 197 -3.82 -14.70 1.62
C VAL A 197 -3.45 -13.44 2.40
N SER A 198 -3.05 -13.64 3.65
CA SER A 198 -2.42 -12.62 4.48
C SER A 198 -1.08 -13.15 4.98
N ARG A 199 -0.09 -13.09 4.09
CA ARG A 199 1.25 -13.65 4.27
C ARG A 199 2.29 -12.54 4.14
N VAL A 200 3.34 -12.60 4.95
CA VAL A 200 4.45 -11.63 4.93
C VAL A 200 5.76 -12.36 4.69
N VAL A 201 6.43 -11.99 3.60
CA VAL A 201 7.80 -12.40 3.29
C VAL A 201 8.74 -11.21 3.45
N GLY A 202 10.02 -11.44 3.70
CA GLY A 202 10.95 -10.34 3.91
C GLY A 202 12.40 -10.75 3.99
N ALA A 203 13.28 -9.76 4.05
CA ALA A 203 14.73 -9.93 4.23
C ALA A 203 15.34 -8.68 4.86
N HIS A 204 16.47 -8.88 5.55
CA HIS A 204 17.23 -7.75 6.06
C HIS A 204 17.86 -6.98 4.91
N TYR A 205 17.95 -5.67 5.09
CA TYR A 205 18.54 -4.78 4.11
C TYR A 205 19.56 -3.84 4.73
N ARG A 206 20.33 -3.20 3.86
CA ARG A 206 21.13 -2.02 4.17
C ARG A 206 20.95 -0.99 3.06
N ILE A 207 21.15 0.27 3.37
CA ILE A 207 21.30 1.36 2.41
C ILE A 207 22.78 1.50 2.08
N ASN A 208 23.12 1.39 0.80
CA ASN A 208 24.51 1.51 0.35
C ASN A 208 24.93 2.98 0.18
N ASP A 209 26.21 3.20 -0.15
CA ASP A 209 26.79 4.54 -0.32
C ASP A 209 26.14 5.35 -1.47
N GLN A 210 25.36 4.69 -2.34
CA GLN A 210 24.62 5.30 -3.44
C GLN A 210 23.16 5.61 -3.07
N ASN A 211 22.74 5.43 -1.80
CA ASN A 211 21.36 5.56 -1.35
C ASN A 211 20.39 4.55 -2.00
N ASN A 212 20.89 3.37 -2.39
CA ASN A 212 20.05 2.28 -2.85
C ASN A 212 19.95 1.18 -1.77
N LEU A 213 18.88 0.40 -1.84
CA LEU A 213 18.64 -0.74 -0.95
C LEU A 213 19.37 -1.98 -1.47
N GLU A 214 20.08 -2.65 -0.57
CA GLU A 214 20.69 -3.95 -0.81
C GLU A 214 20.20 -4.96 0.22
N PHE A 215 19.63 -6.07 -0.23
CA PHE A 215 19.33 -7.20 0.65
C PHE A 215 20.63 -7.90 1.09
N ILE A 216 20.75 -8.14 2.39
CA ILE A 216 21.96 -8.74 3.01
C ILE A 216 21.74 -10.18 3.47
N ASP A 217 20.52 -10.69 3.36
CA ASP A 217 20.19 -12.11 3.45
C ASP A 217 19.02 -12.48 2.51
N GLU A 218 18.62 -13.75 2.53
CA GLU A 218 17.61 -14.30 1.62
C GLU A 218 16.19 -13.91 2.03
N LEU A 219 15.33 -13.63 1.04
CA LEU A 219 13.89 -13.49 1.26
C LEU A 219 13.32 -14.80 1.79
N ARG A 220 12.51 -14.71 2.84
CA ARG A 220 11.86 -15.85 3.49
C ARG A 220 10.53 -15.46 4.10
N ASP A 221 9.74 -16.46 4.48
CA ASP A 221 8.56 -16.28 5.32
C ASP A 221 8.92 -15.68 6.68
N PHE A 222 8.16 -14.65 7.06
CA PHE A 222 8.22 -14.07 8.40
C PHE A 222 6.92 -14.27 9.17
N TYR A 223 5.77 -14.20 8.50
CA TYR A 223 4.49 -14.20 9.19
C TYR A 223 3.34 -14.61 8.27
N HIS A 224 2.29 -15.19 8.84
CA HIS A 224 1.03 -15.44 8.16
C HIS A 224 -0.11 -15.44 9.18
N PHE A 225 -1.30 -15.02 8.77
CA PHE A 225 -2.52 -15.20 9.55
C PHE A 225 -3.72 -15.42 8.63
N ASP A 226 -4.81 -15.92 9.18
CA ASP A 226 -6.07 -16.14 8.47
C ASP A 226 -7.13 -15.18 9.04
N PRO A 227 -7.49 -14.11 8.30
CA PRO A 227 -8.56 -13.20 8.70
C PRO A 227 -9.89 -13.92 8.95
N GLY A 228 -10.22 -14.93 8.15
CA GLY A 228 -11.48 -15.68 8.21
C GLY A 228 -11.61 -16.55 9.47
N ALA A 229 -10.53 -16.77 10.22
CA ALA A 229 -10.58 -17.43 11.51
C ALA A 229 -11.23 -16.57 12.62
N HIS A 230 -11.35 -15.26 12.41
CA HIS A 230 -11.97 -14.35 13.36
C HIS A 230 -13.49 -14.21 13.09
N GLU A 231 -14.33 -14.41 14.11
CA GLU A 231 -15.80 -14.41 13.95
C GLU A 231 -16.40 -13.08 13.43
N GLY A 232 -15.67 -11.98 13.64
CA GLY A 232 -16.03 -10.65 13.17
C GLY A 232 -15.76 -10.38 11.68
N VAL A 233 -15.06 -11.27 10.98
CA VAL A 233 -14.76 -11.12 9.54
C VAL A 233 -15.85 -11.81 8.73
N ARG A 234 -16.54 -11.04 7.88
CA ARG A 234 -17.74 -11.51 7.18
C ARG A 234 -17.48 -12.00 5.77
N PHE A 235 -16.40 -11.55 5.16
CA PHE A 235 -16.06 -11.76 3.77
C PHE A 235 -14.62 -12.26 3.65
N ASP A 236 -14.37 -13.07 2.63
CA ASP A 236 -13.02 -13.49 2.27
C ASP A 236 -12.21 -12.26 1.82
N CYS A 237 -11.03 -12.07 2.40
CA CYS A 237 -10.24 -10.86 2.22
C CYS A 237 -8.74 -11.17 2.18
N GLY A 238 -8.01 -10.35 1.40
CA GLY A 238 -6.56 -10.40 1.30
C GLY A 238 -5.91 -9.21 1.99
N LEU A 239 -4.62 -9.31 2.26
CA LEU A 239 -3.82 -8.19 2.76
C LEU A 239 -3.71 -7.10 1.69
N SER A 240 -4.03 -5.85 2.06
CA SER A 240 -4.05 -4.68 1.16
C SER A 240 -3.05 -3.58 1.52
N SER A 241 -2.50 -3.60 2.74
CA SER A 241 -1.34 -2.77 3.13
C SER A 241 -0.71 -3.30 4.41
N LEU A 242 0.57 -2.98 4.61
CA LEU A 242 1.31 -3.29 5.81
C LEU A 242 2.05 -2.03 6.28
N GLU A 243 1.68 -1.47 7.43
CA GLU A 243 2.25 -0.20 7.89
C GLU A 243 2.96 -0.35 9.24
N TYR A 244 4.14 0.27 9.36
CA TYR A 244 4.90 0.30 10.60
C TYR A 244 4.50 1.49 11.47
N ASP A 245 4.12 1.23 12.73
CA ASP A 245 3.92 2.26 13.74
C ASP A 245 5.20 2.41 14.60
N PRO A 246 6.04 3.44 14.33
CA PRO A 246 7.27 3.66 15.09
C PRO A 246 7.04 4.11 16.52
N PHE A 247 5.88 4.72 16.82
CA PHE A 247 5.54 5.24 18.14
C PHE A 247 5.22 4.12 19.12
N ASN A 248 4.57 3.07 18.64
CA ASN A 248 4.10 1.96 19.48
C ASN A 248 4.82 0.62 19.22
N ARG A 249 5.77 0.56 18.28
CA ARG A 249 6.54 -0.65 17.91
C ARG A 249 5.64 -1.84 17.56
N ARG A 250 4.76 -1.60 16.60
CA ARG A 250 3.76 -2.57 16.12
C ARG A 250 3.58 -2.42 14.62
N LEU A 251 2.95 -3.42 14.01
CA LEU A 251 2.49 -3.36 12.64
C LEU A 251 0.98 -3.20 12.63
N TYR A 252 0.50 -2.36 11.73
CA TYR A 252 -0.87 -2.40 11.26
C TYR A 252 -0.94 -3.23 9.99
N LEU A 253 -1.98 -4.04 9.87
CA LEU A 253 -2.27 -4.79 8.66
C LEU A 253 -3.66 -4.37 8.20
N LEU A 254 -3.77 -3.94 6.96
CA LEU A 254 -5.05 -3.65 6.34
C LEU A 254 -5.42 -4.83 5.46
N THR A 255 -6.67 -5.27 5.52
CA THR A 255 -7.20 -6.28 4.60
C THR A 255 -8.40 -5.71 3.86
N SER A 256 -8.55 -6.05 2.59
CA SER A 256 -9.67 -5.58 1.76
C SER A 256 -10.36 -6.73 1.03
N PHE A 257 -11.62 -6.50 0.66
CA PHE A 257 -12.42 -7.46 -0.09
C PHE A 257 -13.29 -6.77 -1.14
N GLU A 258 -13.52 -7.50 -2.22
CA GLU A 258 -14.48 -7.20 -3.26
C GLU A 258 -15.13 -8.54 -3.65
N VAL A 259 -16.34 -8.80 -3.15
CA VAL A 259 -17.01 -10.10 -3.30
C VAL A 259 -18.45 -9.94 -3.72
N GLU A 260 -18.94 -10.84 -4.57
CA GLU A 260 -20.36 -10.96 -4.87
C GLU A 260 -20.97 -12.03 -3.96
N ARG A 261 -21.98 -11.67 -3.17
CA ARG A 261 -22.71 -12.59 -2.30
C ARG A 261 -24.21 -12.40 -2.52
N ASP A 262 -24.91 -13.50 -2.77
CA ASP A 262 -26.36 -13.49 -3.01
C ASP A 262 -26.82 -12.52 -4.13
N GLY A 263 -25.92 -12.22 -5.10
CA GLY A 263 -26.17 -11.29 -6.20
C GLY A 263 -25.94 -9.82 -5.86
N GLU A 264 -25.40 -9.51 -4.69
CA GLU A 264 -25.00 -8.17 -4.25
C GLU A 264 -23.46 -8.07 -4.21
N GLU A 265 -22.93 -6.99 -4.79
CA GLU A 265 -21.52 -6.66 -4.69
C GLU A 265 -21.23 -6.03 -3.32
N HIS A 266 -20.22 -6.56 -2.63
CA HIS A 266 -19.73 -6.05 -1.35
C HIS A 266 -18.27 -5.64 -1.50
N ILE A 267 -17.96 -4.46 -1.00
CA ILE A 267 -16.62 -3.87 -0.99
C ILE A 267 -16.35 -3.33 0.42
N GLY A 268 -15.10 -3.42 0.85
CA GLY A 268 -14.73 -2.95 2.17
C GLY A 268 -13.34 -3.40 2.61
N GLY A 269 -13.11 -3.32 3.92
CA GLY A 269 -11.88 -3.81 4.52
C GLY A 269 -11.93 -3.85 6.04
N TYR A 270 -10.88 -4.40 6.63
CA TYR A 270 -10.68 -4.52 8.07
C TYR A 270 -9.28 -4.03 8.46
N LEU A 271 -9.16 -3.46 9.66
CA LEU A 271 -7.89 -3.05 10.23
C LEU A 271 -7.47 -3.98 11.37
N TRP A 272 -6.22 -4.40 11.34
CA TRP A 272 -5.61 -5.29 12.32
C TRP A 272 -4.36 -4.67 12.91
N VAL A 273 -3.99 -5.10 14.12
CA VAL A 273 -2.76 -4.65 14.78
C VAL A 273 -2.03 -5.80 15.45
N ILE A 274 -0.70 -5.80 15.35
CA ILE A 274 0.15 -6.80 16.04
C ILE A 274 1.42 -6.16 16.58
N GLY A 275 1.75 -6.43 17.84
CA GLY A 275 3.01 -6.01 18.44
C GLY A 275 4.18 -6.83 17.88
N PHE A 276 5.39 -6.26 17.86
CA PHE A 276 6.56 -6.97 17.32
C PHE A 276 6.85 -8.32 17.99
N GLU A 277 6.68 -8.41 19.31
CA GLU A 277 6.88 -9.68 20.03
C GLU A 277 5.96 -10.78 19.49
N ASP A 278 4.67 -10.48 19.34
CA ASP A 278 3.69 -11.41 18.79
C ASP A 278 3.96 -11.71 17.30
N PHE A 279 4.31 -10.69 16.49
CA PHE A 279 4.64 -10.88 15.08
C PHE A 279 5.76 -11.90 14.89
N PHE A 280 6.88 -11.73 15.60
CA PHE A 280 8.00 -12.66 15.51
C PHE A 280 7.75 -14.01 16.18
N ALA A 281 6.80 -14.08 17.12
CA ALA A 281 6.36 -15.32 17.75
C ALA A 281 5.29 -16.09 16.95
N GLY A 282 4.77 -15.50 15.86
CA GLY A 282 3.65 -16.08 15.10
C GLY A 282 2.32 -16.00 15.86
N GLY A 283 2.14 -14.98 16.68
CA GLY A 283 0.89 -14.68 17.39
C GLY A 283 -0.24 -14.27 16.44
N THR A 284 -1.45 -14.13 16.96
CA THR A 284 -2.62 -13.71 16.18
C THR A 284 -2.76 -12.19 16.25
N PRO A 285 -2.98 -11.47 15.12
CA PRO A 285 -3.16 -10.04 15.16
C PRO A 285 -4.54 -9.72 15.76
N GLN A 286 -4.65 -8.59 16.46
CA GLN A 286 -5.92 -8.14 17.03
C GLN A 286 -6.72 -7.39 15.97
N LEU A 287 -7.98 -7.79 15.74
CA LEU A 287 -8.93 -7.01 14.96
C LEU A 287 -9.25 -5.70 15.70
N ILE A 288 -9.22 -4.58 14.99
CA ILE A 288 -9.58 -3.27 15.56
C ILE A 288 -11.11 -3.18 15.64
N GLU A 289 -11.61 -2.74 16.79
CA GLU A 289 -13.03 -2.51 17.03
C GLU A 289 -13.39 -1.03 16.87
N ASN A 290 -14.61 -0.77 16.42
CA ASN A 290 -15.20 0.56 16.41
C ASN A 290 -15.53 0.99 17.85
N ALA A 291 -15.04 2.17 18.24
CA ALA A 291 -15.22 2.76 19.56
C ALA A 291 -16.68 3.08 19.93
N GLU A 292 -17.57 3.19 18.96
CA GLU A 292 -18.96 3.61 19.16
C GLU A 292 -19.93 2.46 19.40
N ASN A 293 -19.62 1.26 18.89
CA ASN A 293 -20.57 0.14 18.88
C ASN A 293 -19.97 -1.23 19.26
N ASP A 294 -18.69 -1.29 19.64
CA ASP A 294 -17.97 -2.52 20.03
C ASP A 294 -17.93 -3.62 18.94
N ASN A 295 -18.31 -3.32 17.70
CA ASN A 295 -18.17 -4.25 16.56
C ASN A 295 -16.80 -4.08 15.90
N PRO A 296 -16.34 -5.05 15.08
CA PRO A 296 -15.21 -4.84 14.18
C PRO A 296 -15.32 -3.52 13.41
N LEU A 297 -14.21 -2.78 13.30
CA LEU A 297 -14.11 -1.68 12.36
C LEU A 297 -14.06 -2.26 10.95
N GLU A 298 -15.20 -2.21 10.25
CA GLU A 298 -15.30 -2.54 8.84
C GLU A 298 -15.45 -1.23 8.04
N PHE A 299 -14.58 -1.06 7.03
CA PHE A 299 -14.65 0.08 6.13
C PHE A 299 -15.71 -0.14 5.05
N GLU A 300 -16.45 0.91 4.69
CA GLU A 300 -17.47 0.87 3.61
C GLU A 300 -16.87 0.84 2.20
N HIS A 301 -15.57 1.10 2.09
CA HIS A 301 -14.82 1.26 0.85
C HIS A 301 -13.59 0.36 0.87
N LYS A 302 -13.03 0.05 -0.30
CA LYS A 302 -11.86 -0.84 -0.43
C LYS A 302 -10.63 -0.14 0.16
N ALA A 303 -10.28 -0.53 1.37
CA ALA A 303 -9.20 0.07 2.14
C ALA A 303 -7.86 -0.49 1.68
N GLU A 304 -7.02 0.36 1.09
CA GLU A 304 -5.72 -0.02 0.54
C GLU A 304 -4.59 0.77 1.20
N GLY A 305 -4.48 2.08 0.94
CA GLY A 305 -3.41 2.87 1.54
C GLY A 305 -3.58 3.10 3.05
N LEU A 306 -2.53 2.89 3.83
CA LEU A 306 -2.48 3.18 5.27
C LEU A 306 -1.22 3.95 5.67
N ALA A 307 -1.38 5.04 6.44
CA ALA A 307 -0.25 5.79 6.99
C ALA A 307 -0.43 6.08 8.49
N VAL A 308 0.64 5.91 9.27
CA VAL A 308 0.69 6.36 10.68
C VAL A 308 1.07 7.85 10.73
N LEU A 309 0.17 8.69 11.25
CA LEU A 309 0.45 10.14 11.36
C LEU A 309 1.18 10.48 12.66
N ASP A 310 0.76 9.85 13.76
CA ASP A 310 1.39 10.00 15.08
C ASP A 310 1.03 8.83 16.02
N GLU A 311 1.22 9.01 17.33
CA GLU A 311 1.00 7.99 18.36
C GLU A 311 -0.43 7.41 18.37
N THR A 312 -1.43 8.19 17.91
CA THR A 312 -2.84 7.81 17.97
C THR A 312 -3.60 7.99 16.66
N ARG A 313 -3.05 8.66 15.64
CA ARG A 313 -3.78 8.92 14.39
C ARG A 313 -3.28 8.09 13.22
N LEU A 314 -4.24 7.51 12.47
CA LEU A 314 -3.99 6.80 11.22
C LEU A 314 -4.77 7.43 10.08
N PHE A 315 -4.19 7.46 8.89
CA PHE A 315 -4.84 7.86 7.66
C PHE A 315 -5.06 6.64 6.76
N VAL A 316 -6.29 6.47 6.26
CA VAL A 316 -6.69 5.39 5.36
C VAL A 316 -7.16 5.99 4.04
N ALA A 317 -6.58 5.55 2.92
CA ALA A 317 -7.02 5.87 1.57
C ALA A 317 -7.78 4.68 0.96
N TYR A 318 -8.71 4.99 0.04
CA TYR A 318 -9.54 3.97 -0.60
C TYR A 318 -9.32 3.89 -2.10
N ASP A 319 -9.14 2.67 -2.59
CA ASP A 319 -9.04 2.34 -4.02
C ASP A 319 -10.40 1.88 -4.57
N ASN A 320 -11.28 2.84 -4.82
CA ASN A 320 -12.59 2.52 -5.35
C ASN A 320 -12.56 2.48 -6.89
N ASP A 321 -11.97 1.44 -7.49
CA ASP A 321 -11.78 1.31 -8.95
C ASP A 321 -13.09 1.24 -9.75
N ARG A 322 -14.10 0.52 -9.22
CA ARG A 322 -15.39 0.24 -9.87
C ARG A 322 -16.58 0.91 -9.20
N PHE A 323 -16.48 1.15 -7.89
CA PHE A 323 -17.58 1.66 -7.08
C PHE A 323 -17.41 3.14 -6.75
N PHE A 324 -18.17 4.01 -7.42
CA PHE A 324 -18.04 5.46 -7.25
C PHE A 324 -18.80 6.01 -6.04
N GLY A 325 -19.59 5.18 -5.37
CA GLY A 325 -20.41 5.58 -4.24
C GLY A 325 -19.57 6.12 -3.08
N LEU A 326 -20.05 7.18 -2.42
CA LEU A 326 -19.35 7.79 -1.27
C LEU A 326 -19.86 7.27 0.08
N GLY A 327 -21.06 6.71 0.14
CA GLY A 327 -21.62 6.14 1.37
C GLY A 327 -21.66 7.19 2.49
N SER A 328 -21.14 6.83 3.67
CA SER A 328 -21.09 7.72 4.83
C SER A 328 -20.12 8.90 4.71
N ILE A 329 -19.19 8.89 3.74
CA ILE A 329 -18.13 9.89 3.61
C ILE A 329 -18.67 11.27 3.22
N ASP A 330 -19.68 11.32 2.35
CA ASP A 330 -20.21 12.56 1.79
C ASP A 330 -21.72 12.46 1.57
N THR A 331 -22.38 13.60 1.54
CA THR A 331 -23.78 13.74 1.12
C THR A 331 -24.00 13.56 -0.38
N ARG A 332 -22.94 13.66 -1.19
CA ARG A 332 -22.96 13.30 -2.62
C ARG A 332 -23.08 11.80 -2.77
N ASP A 333 -23.89 11.35 -3.73
CA ASP A 333 -24.04 9.91 -3.99
C ASP A 333 -22.73 9.30 -4.52
N GLU A 334 -22.06 10.00 -5.44
CA GLU A 334 -20.86 9.53 -6.14
C GLU A 334 -19.73 10.57 -6.14
N ARG A 335 -18.49 10.07 -6.09
CA ARG A 335 -17.28 10.87 -6.31
C ARG A 335 -17.08 11.21 -7.78
N HIS A 336 -16.32 12.25 -8.07
CA HIS A 336 -15.74 12.44 -9.39
C HIS A 336 -14.57 11.48 -9.62
N ALA A 337 -14.34 11.10 -10.88
CA ALA A 337 -13.22 10.21 -11.23
C ALA A 337 -11.84 10.75 -10.80
N CYS A 338 -11.71 12.07 -10.60
CA CYS A 338 -10.48 12.69 -10.10
C CYS A 338 -10.35 12.73 -8.58
N GLU A 339 -11.33 12.23 -7.84
CA GLU A 339 -11.37 12.24 -6.38
C GLU A 339 -11.12 10.84 -5.83
N ALA A 340 -10.42 10.74 -4.70
CA ALA A 340 -10.30 9.51 -3.92
C ALA A 340 -10.86 9.75 -2.50
N PRO A 341 -11.70 8.86 -1.95
CA PRO A 341 -12.18 8.99 -0.58
C PRO A 341 -11.06 8.63 0.43
N TYR A 342 -11.18 9.13 1.66
CA TYR A 342 -10.27 8.80 2.76
C TYR A 342 -10.98 8.78 4.12
N THR A 343 -10.32 8.20 5.12
CA THR A 343 -10.74 8.24 6.52
C THR A 343 -9.55 8.47 7.44
N LEU A 344 -9.72 9.38 8.40
CA LEU A 344 -8.79 9.60 9.50
C LEU A 344 -9.35 8.89 10.74
N LEU A 345 -8.53 8.03 11.34
CA LEU A 345 -8.86 7.29 12.55
C LEU A 345 -8.11 7.86 13.76
N GLU A 346 -8.78 7.86 14.91
CA GLU A 346 -8.18 8.08 16.22
C GLU A 346 -8.18 6.76 17.00
N MET A 347 -7.00 6.30 17.39
CA MET A 347 -6.75 5.01 18.04
C MET A 347 -6.78 5.15 19.56
N THR A 348 -7.45 4.21 20.23
CA THR A 348 -7.52 4.13 21.70
C THR A 348 -7.24 2.70 22.16
N ARG A 349 -6.77 2.54 23.41
CA ARG A 349 -6.39 1.22 24.00
C ARG A 349 -7.47 0.58 24.85
#